data_AF-A0A382M4C1-F1
#
_entry.id   AF-A0A382M4C1-F1
#
_cell.length_a   1.000
_cell.length_b   1.000
_cell.length_c   1.000
_cell.angle_alpha   90.00
_cell.angle_beta   90.00
_cell.angle_gamma   90.00
#
_symmetry.space_group_name_H-M   'P 1'
#
loop_
_entity.id
_entity.type
_entity.pdbx_description
1 polymer ?
#
loop_
_entity_poly.entity_id
_entity_poly.type
_entity_poly.pdbx_seq_one_letter_code
_entity_poly.pdbx_strand_id
1 'polypeptide(L)'
;VNNATKLIGREQQLFEDDVCACEEELSEIISRSSFLVIGAAGSIGQAVTKEIFKRDPSKLHVVDVSENNMVELVRDIRSSL
;
A
#
# COMPACT_ATOMS: atom_id res chain seq x y z
N VAL A 1 14.18 3.39 -8.38
CA VAL A 1 13.52 3.58 -9.71
C VAL A 1 12.79 2.29 -10.04
N ASN A 2 11.47 2.31 -9.95
CA ASN A 2 10.66 1.11 -10.16
C ASN A 2 10.59 0.83 -11.67
N ASN A 3 11.38 -0.12 -12.16
CA ASN A 3 11.53 -0.41 -13.59
C ASN A 3 10.30 -1.10 -14.22
N ALA A 4 9.27 -1.41 -13.43
CA ALA A 4 8.09 -2.15 -13.88
C ALA A 4 7.33 -1.44 -15.02
N THR A 5 7.15 -0.11 -14.97
CA THR A 5 6.46 0.64 -16.02
C THR A 5 7.21 0.58 -17.36
N LYS A 6 8.53 0.75 -17.33
CA LYS A 6 9.38 0.63 -18.52
C LYS A 6 9.34 -0.76 -19.13
N LEU A 7 9.31 -1.82 -18.31
CA LEU A 7 9.22 -3.21 -18.78
C LEU A 7 7.92 -3.51 -19.53
N ILE A 8 6.83 -2.83 -19.17
CA ILE A 8 5.53 -2.95 -19.86
C ILE A 8 5.30 -1.86 -20.91
N GLY A 9 6.36 -1.15 -21.33
CA GLY A 9 6.29 -0.15 -22.39
C GLY A 9 5.58 1.16 -22.01
N ARG A 10 5.60 1.52 -20.72
CA ARG A 10 4.96 2.74 -20.20
C ARG A 10 5.97 3.69 -19.59
N GLU A 11 5.74 4.98 -19.80
CA GLU A 11 6.53 6.05 -19.18
C GLU A 11 6.00 6.45 -17.80
N GLN A 12 4.69 6.30 -17.57
CA GLN A 12 4.01 6.74 -16.34
C GLN A 12 3.04 5.70 -15.75
N GLN A 13 2.68 5.88 -14.48
CA GLN A 13 1.68 5.04 -13.79
C GLN A 13 0.27 5.29 -14.35
N LEU A 14 -0.71 4.44 -14.01
CA LEU A 14 -2.07 4.58 -14.56
C LEU A 14 -2.84 5.73 -13.93
N PHE A 15 -2.70 5.88 -12.61
CA PHE A 15 -3.55 6.74 -11.79
C PHE A 15 -2.72 7.81 -11.07
N GLU A 16 -1.59 8.21 -11.64
CA GLU A 16 -0.68 9.17 -11.00
C GLU A 16 -1.39 10.50 -10.76
N ASP A 17 -2.04 11.04 -11.80
CA ASP A 17 -2.78 12.30 -11.71
C ASP A 17 -4.01 12.19 -10.80
N ASP A 18 -4.76 11.10 -10.90
CA ASP A 18 -5.97 10.87 -10.09
C ASP A 18 -5.63 10.76 -8.59
N VAL A 19 -4.57 10.02 -8.25
CA VAL A 19 -4.12 9.88 -6.86
C VAL A 19 -3.59 11.22 -6.34
N CYS A 20 -2.82 11.95 -7.14
CA CYS A 20 -2.35 13.29 -6.74
C CYS A 20 -3.51 14.27 -6.49
N ALA A 21 -4.54 14.24 -7.34
CA ALA A 21 -5.71 15.08 -7.20
C ALA A 21 -6.54 14.76 -5.94
N CYS A 22 -6.56 13.50 -5.52
CA CYS A 22 -7.34 13.02 -4.37
C CYS A 22 -6.52 12.85 -3.08
N GLU A 23 -5.23 13.20 -3.07
CA GLU A 23 -4.30 12.82 -1.99
C GLU A 23 -4.70 13.39 -0.62
N GLU A 24 -5.17 14.64 -0.58
CA GLU A 24 -5.62 15.29 0.66
C GLU A 24 -6.84 14.58 1.26
N GLU A 25 -7.85 14.31 0.43
CA GLU A 25 -9.06 13.60 0.84
C GLU A 25 -8.76 12.16 1.28
N LEU A 26 -7.92 11.44 0.52
CA LEU A 26 -7.48 10.09 0.86
C LEU A 26 -6.76 10.07 2.22
N SER A 27 -5.83 11.01 2.43
CA SER A 27 -5.09 11.13 3.69
C SER A 27 -6.00 11.46 4.87
N GLU A 28 -6.96 12.37 4.71
CA GLU A 28 -7.91 12.70 5.77
C GLU A 28 -8.80 11.50 6.12
N ILE A 29 -9.35 10.81 5.12
CA ILE A 29 -10.23 9.66 5.33
C ILE A 29 -9.45 8.51 5.97
N ILE A 30 -8.26 8.19 5.46
CA ILE A 30 -7.48 7.05 5.94
C ILE A 30 -7.01 7.30 7.37
N SER A 31 -6.49 8.49 7.67
CA SER A 31 -5.93 8.79 9.00
C SER A 31 -6.94 8.65 10.14
N ARG A 32 -8.22 8.95 9.89
CA ARG A 32 -9.30 8.76 10.88
C ARG A 32 -9.97 7.39 10.87
N SER A 33 -9.61 6.51 9.93
CA SER A 33 -10.31 5.25 9.68
C SER A 33 -9.53 4.04 10.17
N SER A 34 -10.25 2.96 10.48
CA SER A 34 -9.70 1.67 10.86
C SER A 34 -9.89 0.66 9.72
N PHE A 35 -8.84 -0.09 9.38
CA PHE A 35 -8.83 -1.01 8.24
C PHE A 35 -8.55 -2.45 8.69
N LEU A 36 -9.16 -3.41 7.98
CA LEU A 36 -8.84 -4.82 8.05
C LEU A 36 -8.54 -5.32 6.63
N VAL A 37 -7.31 -5.76 6.38
CA VAL A 37 -6.88 -6.33 5.10
C VAL A 37 -6.71 -7.84 5.28
N ILE A 38 -7.46 -8.63 4.51
CA ILE A 38 -7.39 -10.09 4.49
C ILE A 38 -6.63 -10.54 3.24
N GLY A 39 -5.72 -11.51 3.38
CA GLY A 39 -4.79 -11.87 2.32
C GLY A 39 -3.72 -10.80 2.10
N ALA A 40 -3.37 -10.09 3.18
CA ALA A 40 -2.57 -8.87 3.09
C ALA A 40 -1.11 -9.12 2.75
N ALA A 41 -0.60 -10.33 2.94
CA ALA A 41 0.75 -10.71 2.52
C ALA A 41 0.81 -11.25 1.09
N GLY A 42 -0.34 -11.34 0.38
CA GLY A 42 -0.38 -11.58 -1.06
C GLY A 42 0.00 -10.33 -1.86
N SER A 43 0.34 -10.48 -3.15
CA SER A 43 0.89 -9.37 -3.96
C SER A 43 0.01 -8.11 -3.98
N ILE A 44 -1.30 -8.26 -4.17
CA ILE A 44 -2.25 -7.13 -4.15
C ILE A 44 -2.46 -6.63 -2.72
N GLY A 45 -2.66 -7.54 -1.77
CA GLY A 45 -2.83 -7.21 -0.36
C GLY A 45 -1.67 -6.37 0.19
N GLN A 46 -0.44 -6.70 -0.18
CA GLN A 46 0.75 -5.95 0.23
C GLN A 46 0.76 -4.56 -0.37
N ALA A 47 0.42 -4.42 -1.66
CA ALA A 47 0.36 -3.12 -2.33
C ALA A 47 -0.68 -2.21 -1.67
N VAL A 48 -1.89 -2.72 -1.43
CA VAL A 48 -2.97 -1.98 -0.77
C VAL A 48 -2.61 -1.64 0.69
N THR A 49 -2.06 -2.60 1.44
CA THR A 49 -1.63 -2.38 2.83
C THR A 49 -0.61 -1.26 2.93
N LYS A 50 0.36 -1.21 2.00
CA LYS A 50 1.37 -0.14 1.95
C LYS A 50 0.76 1.21 1.60
N GLU A 51 -0.17 1.27 0.65
CA GLU A 51 -0.86 2.52 0.31
C GLU A 51 -1.72 3.06 1.47
N ILE A 52 -2.38 2.18 2.22
CA ILE A 52 -3.11 2.58 3.43
C ILE A 52 -2.12 3.05 4.50
N PHE A 53 -1.08 2.28 4.79
CA PHE A 53 -0.11 2.57 5.84
C PHE A 53 0.62 3.91 5.65
N LYS A 54 0.98 4.27 4.41
CA LYS A 54 1.62 5.55 4.07
C LYS A 54 0.82 6.79 4.49
N ARG A 55 -0.49 6.64 4.67
CA ARG A 55 -1.44 7.72 5.00
C ARG A 55 -1.88 7.71 6.46
N ASP A 56 -1.07 7.08 7.31
CA ASP A 56 -1.16 7.06 8.77
C ASP A 56 -2.54 6.67 9.34
N PRO A 57 -3.05 5.46 9.03
CA PRO A 57 -4.39 5.06 9.44
C PRO A 57 -4.51 4.96 10.96
N SER A 58 -5.67 5.33 11.52
CA SER A 58 -5.92 5.20 12.97
C SER A 58 -5.72 3.76 13.49
N LYS A 59 -5.98 2.76 12.63
CA LYS A 59 -5.71 1.35 12.89
C LYS A 59 -5.60 0.57 11.58
N LEU A 60 -4.65 -0.35 11.51
CA LEU A 60 -4.49 -1.26 10.38
C LEU A 60 -4.28 -2.69 10.87
N HIS A 61 -5.31 -3.52 10.71
CA HIS A 61 -5.23 -4.96 10.94
C HIS A 61 -4.92 -5.70 9.64
N VAL A 62 -3.99 -6.64 9.71
CA VAL A 62 -3.42 -7.33 8.55
C VAL A 62 -3.46 -8.82 8.85
N VAL A 63 -4.17 -9.59 8.03
CA VAL A 63 -4.36 -11.03 8.22
C VAL A 63 -3.94 -11.78 6.96
N ASP A 64 -3.08 -12.77 7.12
CA ASP A 64 -2.67 -13.68 6.05
C ASP A 64 -2.29 -15.05 6.65
N VAL A 65 -2.32 -16.09 5.81
CA VAL A 65 -1.93 -17.46 6.18
C VAL A 65 -0.42 -17.66 6.08
N SER A 66 0.29 -16.87 5.28
CA SER A 66 1.73 -16.99 5.04
C SER A 66 2.52 -16.12 6.02
N GLU A 67 3.10 -16.76 7.05
CA GLU A 67 3.99 -16.10 8.00
C GLU A 67 5.21 -15.46 7.31
N ASN A 68 5.86 -16.19 6.39
CA ASN A 68 7.05 -15.69 5.69
C ASN A 68 6.75 -14.40 4.92
N ASN A 69 5.62 -14.36 4.21
CA ASN A 69 5.25 -13.16 3.46
C ASN A 69 4.84 -12.02 4.39
N MET A 70 4.22 -12.32 5.55
CA MET A 70 3.91 -11.33 6.56
C MET A 70 5.17 -10.71 7.15
N VAL A 71 6.21 -11.51 7.42
CA VAL A 71 7.52 -11.03 7.86
C VAL A 71 8.11 -10.07 6.82
N GLU A 72 8.07 -10.44 5.55
CA GLU A 72 8.55 -9.57 4.46
C GLU A 72 7.74 -8.28 4.34
N LEU A 73 6.41 -8.34 4.42
CA LEU A 73 5.55 -7.16 4.40
C LEU A 73 5.88 -6.20 5.56
N VAL A 74 6.00 -6.71 6.78
CA VAL A 74 6.34 -5.89 7.96
C VAL A 74 7.76 -5.32 7.81
N ARG A 75 8.71 -6.09 7.28
CA ARG A 75 10.07 -5.61 7.01
C ARG A 75 10.08 -4.46 6.01
N ASP A 76 9.36 -4.61 4.90
CA ASP A 76 9.24 -3.59 3.83
C ASP A 76 8.59 -2.30 4.34
N ILE A 77 7.50 -2.42 5.12
CA ILE A 77 6.82 -1.30 5.77
C ILE A 77 7.80 -0.56 6.70
N ARG A 78 8.52 -1.29 7.56
CA ARG A 78 9.44 -0.68 8.53
C ARG A 78 10.65 -0.03 7.88
N SER A 79 11.15 -0.57 6.77
CA SER A 79 12.29 0.02 6.05
C SER A 79 11.92 1.22 5.18
N SER A 80 10.63 1.44 4.94
CA SER A 80 10.11 2.55 4.12
C SER A 80 9.71 3.77 4.95
N LEU A 81 9.84 3.70 6.28
CA LEU A 81 9.70 4.81 7.22
C LEU A 81 10.98 5.65 7.28
#